data_AF-A0A8C3K0Y1-F1
#
_entry.id   AF-A0A8C3K0Y1-F1
#
_cell.length_a   1.000
_cell.length_b   1.000
_cell.length_c   1.000
_cell.angle_alpha   90.00
_cell.angle_beta   90.00
_cell.angle_gamma   90.00
#
_symmetry.space_group_name_H-M   'P 1'
#
loop_
_entity.id
_entity.type
_entity.pdbx_description
1 polymer ?
#
loop_
_entity_poly.entity_id
_entity_poly.type
_entity_poly.pdbx_seq_one_letter_code
_entity_poly.pdbx_strand_id
1 'polypeptide(L)'
;MRLFVLLAVLYSGVSSSIVLQKMYGRITSPNFPNGYPNHKERIWNITVPKGYSVRIYFTHFNLELSYLCEYDYVKLSSGGKTLATLCGKDSTDTEEAPDNKTYVSVDNNLMVVFRSDYSNEKPFSGFEAFYAAEDIDECKQLSDGEPLCSHHCHNYVGGYYCSCRVGYTLHGNKRTCTA
;
A
#
# COMPACT_ATOMS: atom_id res chain seq x y z
N MET A 1 -2.22 -48.91 -34.22
CA MET A 1 -2.56 -47.48 -34.08
C MET A 1 -2.50 -47.10 -32.61
N ARG A 2 -1.41 -46.47 -32.15
CA ARG A 2 -1.29 -45.94 -30.79
C ARG A 2 -1.79 -44.50 -30.80
N LEU A 3 -2.89 -44.25 -30.08
CA LEU A 3 -3.50 -42.94 -29.93
C LEU A 3 -2.68 -42.15 -28.90
N PHE A 4 -1.92 -41.14 -29.35
CA PHE A 4 -1.26 -40.19 -28.46
C PHE A 4 -2.26 -39.08 -28.11
N VAL A 5 -2.75 -39.08 -26.88
CA VAL A 5 -3.51 -37.96 -26.31
C VAL A 5 -2.48 -36.94 -25.84
N LEU A 6 -2.36 -35.83 -26.57
CA LEU A 6 -1.62 -34.65 -26.12
C LEU A 6 -2.47 -33.95 -25.05
N LEU A 7 -2.15 -34.18 -23.77
CA LEU A 7 -2.64 -33.36 -22.68
C LEU A 7 -1.97 -31.99 -22.77
N ALA A 8 -2.68 -31.01 -23.33
CA ALA A 8 -2.32 -29.61 -23.22
C ALA A 8 -2.47 -29.19 -21.75
N VAL A 9 -1.35 -29.04 -21.05
CA VAL A 9 -1.34 -28.43 -19.71
C VAL A 9 -1.56 -26.94 -19.91
N LEU A 10 -2.79 -26.48 -19.67
CA LEU A 10 -3.10 -25.06 -19.58
C LEU A 10 -2.40 -24.51 -18.33
N TYR A 11 -1.25 -23.86 -18.53
CA TYR A 11 -0.60 -23.08 -17.48
C TYR A 11 -1.47 -21.84 -17.24
N SER A 12 -2.44 -21.95 -16.33
CA SER A 12 -3.05 -20.76 -15.75
C SER A 12 -1.93 -20.02 -15.02
N GLY A 13 -1.57 -18.84 -15.53
CA GLY A 13 -0.66 -17.94 -14.84
C GLY A 13 -1.30 -17.52 -13.53
N VAL A 14 -1.04 -18.26 -12.45
CA VAL A 14 -1.43 -17.86 -11.11
C VAL A 14 -0.58 -16.64 -10.77
N SER A 15 -1.18 -15.45 -10.84
CA SER A 15 -0.57 -14.21 -10.32
C SER A 15 -0.48 -14.37 -8.80
N SER A 16 0.65 -14.90 -8.33
CA SER A 16 0.88 -15.13 -6.92
C SER A 16 1.11 -13.79 -6.22
N SER A 17 0.14 -13.36 -5.42
CA SER A 17 0.29 -12.17 -4.59
C SER A 17 1.29 -12.45 -3.47
N ILE A 18 2.27 -11.56 -3.30
CA ILE A 18 3.25 -11.69 -2.21
C ILE A 18 2.67 -11.03 -0.97
N VAL A 19 2.44 -11.80 0.09
CA VAL A 19 2.01 -11.25 1.38
C VAL A 19 3.23 -10.90 2.22
N LEU A 20 3.38 -9.64 2.60
CA LEU A 20 4.47 -9.14 3.43
C LEU A 20 3.95 -8.78 4.82
N GLN A 21 4.30 -9.59 5.82
CA GLN A 21 3.98 -9.38 7.24
C GLN A 21 5.21 -8.87 8.00
N LYS A 22 5.71 -7.70 7.63
CA LYS A 22 6.86 -7.06 8.27
C LYS A 22 6.53 -5.61 8.59
N MET A 23 7.06 -5.10 9.70
CA MET A 23 6.91 -3.70 10.10
C MET A 23 7.61 -2.72 9.15
N TYR A 24 8.48 -3.19 8.27
CA TYR A 24 9.06 -2.41 7.18
C TYR A 24 9.58 -3.34 6.09
N GLY A 25 9.86 -2.78 4.93
CA GLY A 25 10.47 -3.53 3.84
C GLY A 25 10.80 -2.69 2.63
N ARG A 26 11.37 -3.37 1.64
CA ARG A 26 11.79 -2.81 0.37
C ARG A 26 11.16 -3.63 -0.75
N ILE A 27 10.57 -2.96 -1.73
CA ILE A 27 10.03 -3.57 -2.94
C ILE A 27 10.60 -2.87 -4.17
N THR A 28 10.77 -3.62 -5.25
CA THR A 28 11.31 -3.10 -6.51
C THR A 28 10.58 -3.70 -7.69
N SER A 29 10.65 -3.00 -8.83
CA SER A 29 10.32 -3.62 -10.11
C SER A 29 11.20 -4.84 -10.38
N PRO A 30 10.76 -5.78 -11.23
CA PRO A 30 11.61 -6.88 -11.69
C PRO A 30 12.90 -6.34 -12.33
N ASN A 31 14.03 -7.00 -12.04
CA ASN A 31 15.37 -6.69 -12.55
C ASN A 31 16.01 -5.38 -12.09
N PHE A 32 15.34 -4.57 -11.25
CA PHE A 32 15.90 -3.33 -10.72
C PHE A 32 17.33 -3.56 -10.15
N PRO A 33 18.33 -2.70 -10.49
CA PRO A 33 18.21 -1.40 -11.16
C PRO A 33 18.23 -1.45 -12.71
N ASN A 34 18.27 -2.64 -13.30
CA ASN A 34 18.20 -2.80 -14.76
C ASN A 34 16.77 -2.62 -15.27
N GLY A 35 16.63 -2.57 -16.60
CA GLY A 35 15.34 -2.43 -17.27
C GLY A 35 14.34 -3.52 -16.86
N TYR A 36 13.11 -3.13 -16.52
CA TYR A 36 12.05 -4.11 -16.29
C TYR A 36 11.61 -4.77 -17.61
N PRO A 37 11.16 -6.03 -17.59
CA PRO A 37 10.64 -6.70 -18.79
C PRO A 37 9.21 -6.27 -19.10
N ASN A 38 8.81 -6.32 -20.37
CA ASN A 38 7.42 -6.20 -20.80
C ASN A 38 6.57 -7.37 -20.26
N HIS A 39 5.25 -7.19 -20.26
CA HIS A 39 4.24 -8.18 -19.87
C HIS A 39 4.44 -8.74 -18.46
N LYS A 40 4.86 -7.88 -17.53
CA LYS A 40 5.01 -8.25 -16.12
C LYS A 40 3.92 -7.63 -15.28
N GLU A 41 3.37 -8.47 -14.41
CA GLU A 41 2.54 -8.06 -13.29
C GLU A 41 3.20 -8.54 -11.99
N ARG A 42 3.25 -7.67 -10.99
CA ARG A 42 3.66 -7.98 -9.63
C ARG A 42 2.69 -7.35 -8.65
N ILE A 43 2.27 -8.13 -7.67
CA ILE A 43 1.32 -7.71 -6.64
C ILE A 43 1.96 -7.97 -5.28
N TRP A 44 2.11 -6.90 -4.49
CA TRP A 44 2.52 -6.97 -3.09
C TRP A 44 1.35 -6.58 -2.20
N ASN A 45 0.91 -7.50 -1.36
CA ASN A 45 -0.06 -7.28 -0.31
C ASN A 45 0.69 -7.06 1.00
N ILE A 46 0.95 -5.80 1.34
CA ILE A 46 1.64 -5.42 2.57
C ILE A 46 0.60 -5.36 3.68
N THR A 47 0.81 -6.11 4.76
CA THR A 47 -0.09 -6.11 5.92
C THR A 47 0.72 -5.91 7.19
N VAL A 48 0.35 -4.89 7.97
CA VAL A 48 0.92 -4.60 9.28
C VAL A 48 -0.11 -4.95 10.37
N PRO A 49 0.28 -5.04 11.65
CA PRO A 49 -0.67 -5.29 12.74
C PRO A 49 -1.79 -4.22 12.78
N LYS A 50 -2.93 -4.58 13.36
CA LYS A 50 -3.99 -3.59 13.65
C LYS A 50 -3.46 -2.52 14.61
N GLY A 51 -3.96 -1.30 14.48
CA GLY A 51 -3.42 -0.11 15.16
C GLY A 51 -2.28 0.57 14.40
N TYR A 52 -1.89 0.04 13.23
CA TYR A 52 -0.89 0.64 12.34
C TYR A 52 -1.45 0.86 10.95
N SER A 53 -0.88 1.85 10.27
CA SER A 53 -1.02 2.07 8.82
C SER A 53 0.32 1.77 8.13
N VAL A 54 0.29 1.56 6.82
CA VAL A 54 1.46 1.37 5.97
C VAL A 54 1.78 2.70 5.30
N ARG A 55 2.93 3.27 5.65
CA ARG A 55 3.53 4.41 4.96
C ARG A 55 4.50 3.90 3.89
N ILE A 56 4.38 4.38 2.66
CA ILE A 56 5.28 4.04 1.53
C ILE A 56 5.78 5.29 0.82
N TYR A 57 7.03 5.24 0.37
CA TYR A 57 7.64 6.26 -0.48
C TYR A 57 8.59 5.60 -1.49
N PHE A 58 8.90 6.31 -2.56
CA PHE A 58 9.78 5.85 -3.63
C PHE A 58 11.12 6.56 -3.54
N THR A 59 12.21 5.80 -3.65
CA THR A 59 13.58 6.34 -3.72
C THR A 59 14.07 6.43 -5.16
N HIS A 60 13.40 5.72 -6.07
CA HIS A 60 13.67 5.76 -7.50
C HIS A 60 12.39 5.45 -8.27
N PHE A 61 12.06 6.26 -9.27
CA PHE A 61 10.92 6.00 -10.15
C PHE A 61 11.21 6.41 -11.60
N ASN A 62 11.13 5.44 -12.51
CA ASN A 62 11.33 5.63 -13.95
C ASN A 62 10.61 4.52 -14.72
N LEU A 63 9.36 4.78 -15.06
CA LEU A 63 8.47 3.96 -15.86
C LEU A 63 8.14 4.68 -17.18
N GLU A 64 7.54 3.95 -18.11
CA GLU A 64 6.93 4.55 -19.30
C GLU A 64 5.84 5.55 -18.91
N LEU A 65 5.79 6.69 -19.61
CA LEU A 65 4.78 7.72 -19.40
C LEU A 65 3.62 7.49 -20.38
N SER A 66 2.39 7.57 -19.90
CA SER A 66 1.19 7.46 -20.71
C SER A 66 0.05 8.24 -20.07
N TYR A 67 -0.96 8.62 -20.87
CA TYR A 67 -2.11 9.34 -20.35
C TYR A 67 -2.85 8.48 -19.30
N LEU A 68 -3.03 9.03 -18.09
CA LEU A 68 -3.64 8.31 -16.95
C LEU A 68 -2.93 7.00 -16.57
N CYS A 69 -1.67 6.82 -16.97
CA CYS A 69 -0.87 5.63 -16.69
C CYS A 69 -1.50 4.32 -17.21
N GLU A 70 -2.04 4.34 -18.43
CA GLU A 70 -2.72 3.19 -19.04
C GLU A 70 -1.77 2.09 -19.56
N TYR A 71 -0.51 2.42 -19.87
CA TYR A 71 0.51 1.46 -20.30
C TYR A 71 1.18 0.80 -19.09
N ASP A 72 2.22 1.44 -18.57
CA ASP A 72 2.98 0.97 -17.42
C ASP A 72 2.64 1.77 -16.17
N TYR A 73 2.47 1.08 -15.04
CA TYR A 73 2.11 1.77 -13.80
C TYR A 73 2.52 1.04 -12.53
N VAL A 74 2.61 1.84 -11.46
CA VAL A 74 2.48 1.38 -10.07
C VAL A 74 1.17 1.92 -9.50
N LYS A 75 0.27 1.02 -9.08
CA LYS A 75 -1.01 1.37 -8.45
C LYS A 75 -0.98 1.04 -6.96
N LEU A 76 -1.37 2.01 -6.14
CA LEU A 76 -1.49 1.88 -4.69
C LEU A 76 -2.97 1.85 -4.30
N SER A 77 -3.37 0.88 -3.49
CA SER A 77 -4.76 0.73 -3.04
C SER A 77 -4.85 0.26 -1.59
N SER A 78 -5.82 0.82 -0.84
CA SER A 78 -6.09 0.47 0.56
C SER A 78 -7.55 0.80 0.91
N GLY A 79 -8.17 0.03 1.82
CA GLY A 79 -9.55 0.27 2.23
C GLY A 79 -10.59 0.31 1.09
N GLY A 80 -10.35 -0.44 0.01
CA GLY A 80 -11.21 -0.45 -1.19
C GLY A 80 -11.09 0.80 -2.07
N LYS A 81 -10.14 1.69 -1.81
CA LYS A 81 -9.89 2.92 -2.60
C LYS A 81 -8.53 2.87 -3.28
N THR A 82 -8.43 3.47 -4.47
CA THR A 82 -7.15 3.77 -5.12
C THR A 82 -6.56 5.02 -4.48
N LEU A 83 -5.34 4.91 -3.95
CA LEU A 83 -4.60 6.03 -3.38
C LEU A 83 -3.85 6.82 -4.47
N ALA A 84 -3.25 6.08 -5.42
CA ALA A 84 -2.54 6.66 -6.55
C ALA A 84 -2.37 5.61 -7.68
N THR A 85 -2.27 6.11 -8.91
CA THR A 85 -1.74 5.38 -10.06
C THR A 85 -0.59 6.20 -10.60
N LEU A 86 0.60 5.61 -10.66
CA LEU A 86 1.86 6.31 -10.87
C LEU A 86 2.57 5.77 -12.12
N CYS A 87 3.13 6.66 -12.93
CA CYS A 87 3.91 6.34 -14.12
C CYS A 87 4.85 7.51 -14.46
N GLY A 88 5.62 7.38 -15.54
CA GLY A 88 6.62 8.39 -15.91
C GLY A 88 7.87 8.34 -15.04
N LYS A 89 8.59 9.46 -14.95
CA LYS A 89 9.93 9.52 -14.37
C LYS A 89 10.05 10.68 -13.38
N ASP A 90 10.72 10.44 -12.26
CA ASP A 90 11.12 11.52 -11.35
C ASP A 90 11.92 12.58 -12.13
N SER A 91 11.74 13.87 -11.80
CA SER A 91 12.38 15.05 -12.41
C SER A 91 11.85 15.54 -13.77
N THR A 92 10.82 14.92 -14.37
CA THR A 92 10.22 15.42 -15.62
C THR A 92 8.99 16.30 -15.44
N ASP A 93 8.68 16.74 -14.21
CA ASP A 93 7.51 17.58 -13.86
C ASP A 93 6.17 17.01 -14.35
N THR A 94 6.10 15.68 -14.48
CA THR A 94 4.87 14.97 -14.82
C THR A 94 4.08 14.75 -13.53
N GLU A 95 2.83 15.22 -13.47
CA GLU A 95 1.96 15.11 -12.28
C GLU A 95 1.72 13.66 -11.82
N GLU A 96 2.05 12.67 -12.66
CA GLU A 96 1.86 11.24 -12.42
C GLU A 96 3.02 10.53 -11.69
N ALA A 97 4.21 11.14 -11.59
CA ALA A 97 5.33 10.56 -10.85
C ALA A 97 5.17 10.78 -9.33
N PRO A 98 5.74 9.92 -8.47
CA PRO A 98 5.62 10.09 -7.01
C PRO A 98 6.44 11.26 -6.46
N ASP A 99 7.55 11.65 -7.10
CA ASP A 99 8.53 12.60 -6.58
C ASP A 99 8.88 12.29 -5.10
N ASN A 100 8.80 13.29 -4.22
CA ASN A 100 9.02 13.15 -2.78
C ASN A 100 7.73 12.86 -1.99
N LYS A 101 6.63 12.51 -2.66
CA LYS A 101 5.35 12.25 -2.01
C LYS A 101 5.39 10.92 -1.24
N THR A 102 4.83 10.96 -0.05
CA THR A 102 4.59 9.77 0.78
C THR A 102 3.11 9.42 0.70
N TYR A 103 2.80 8.12 0.63
CA TYR A 103 1.45 7.61 0.64
C TYR A 103 1.23 6.80 1.92
N VAL A 104 0.05 6.94 2.52
CA VAL A 104 -0.33 6.24 3.75
C VAL A 104 -1.61 5.46 3.47
N SER A 105 -1.64 4.19 3.89
CA SER A 105 -2.82 3.34 3.76
C SER A 105 -3.97 3.82 4.66
N VAL A 106 -5.20 3.54 4.24
CA VAL A 106 -6.41 3.87 5.00
C VAL A 106 -6.57 2.94 6.20
N ASP A 107 -6.19 1.68 6.04
CA ASP A 107 -6.22 0.64 7.05
C ASP A 107 -4.83 0.02 7.25
N ASN A 108 -4.76 -1.16 7.88
CA ASN A 108 -3.51 -1.87 8.11
C ASN A 108 -3.02 -2.68 6.90
N ASN A 109 -3.57 -2.42 5.70
CA ASN A 109 -3.21 -3.10 4.46
C ASN A 109 -2.93 -2.10 3.33
N LEU A 110 -1.87 -2.36 2.57
CA LEU A 110 -1.56 -1.67 1.33
C LEU A 110 -1.30 -2.69 0.22
N MET A 111 -2.09 -2.62 -0.84
CA MET A 111 -1.84 -3.35 -2.07
C MET A 111 -1.05 -2.47 -3.04
N VAL A 112 0.09 -2.97 -3.49
CA VAL A 112 0.92 -2.35 -4.53
C VAL A 112 0.91 -3.25 -5.75
N VAL A 113 0.52 -2.70 -6.89
CA VAL A 113 0.49 -3.42 -8.18
C VAL A 113 1.44 -2.73 -9.14
N PHE A 114 2.45 -3.44 -9.62
CA PHE A 114 3.24 -3.03 -10.77
C PHE A 114 2.76 -3.78 -12.00
N ARG A 115 2.50 -3.06 -13.09
CA ARG A 115 2.16 -3.62 -14.39
C ARG A 115 3.00 -2.97 -15.48
N SER A 116 3.46 -3.81 -16.41
CA SER A 116 4.04 -3.39 -17.69
C SER A 116 3.25 -3.98 -18.85
N ASP A 117 3.11 -3.22 -19.92
CA ASP A 117 2.33 -3.54 -21.11
C ASP A 117 3.13 -4.44 -22.09
N TYR A 118 2.84 -4.41 -23.41
CA TYR A 118 3.53 -5.26 -24.37
C TYR A 118 4.89 -4.73 -24.87
N SER A 119 5.16 -3.43 -24.72
CA SER A 119 6.32 -2.79 -25.34
C SER A 119 6.85 -1.65 -24.50
N ASN A 120 8.17 -1.60 -24.34
CA ASN A 120 8.84 -0.40 -23.86
C ASN A 120 9.57 0.28 -25.03
N GLU A 121 9.32 1.57 -25.25
CA GLU A 121 10.03 2.34 -26.29
C GLU A 121 11.54 2.46 -26.03
N LYS A 122 11.95 2.37 -24.76
CA LYS A 122 13.34 2.45 -24.29
C LYS A 122 13.52 1.66 -22.98
N PRO A 123 14.76 1.33 -22.55
CA PRO A 123 14.95 0.65 -21.27
C PRO A 123 14.61 1.58 -20.09
N PHE A 124 13.51 1.30 -19.40
CA PHE A 124 13.11 1.96 -18.16
C PHE A 124 13.54 1.15 -16.95
N SER A 125 14.29 1.76 -16.03
CA SER A 125 14.87 1.08 -14.86
C SER A 125 13.83 0.63 -13.82
N GLY A 126 12.59 1.11 -13.92
CA GLY A 126 11.50 0.78 -13.01
C GLY A 126 11.55 1.58 -11.72
N PHE A 127 11.28 0.92 -10.59
CA PHE A 127 11.15 1.60 -9.30
C PHE A 127 11.82 0.87 -8.14
N GLU A 128 12.15 1.65 -7.11
CA GLU A 128 12.49 1.20 -5.77
C GLU A 128 11.61 1.95 -4.77
N ALA A 129 10.96 1.20 -3.88
CA ALA A 129 10.14 1.75 -2.81
C ALA A 129 10.45 1.10 -1.47
N PHE A 130 10.29 1.90 -0.42
CA PHE A 130 10.40 1.47 0.96
C PHE A 130 9.09 1.73 1.67
N TYR A 131 8.69 0.80 2.52
CA TYR A 131 7.50 0.94 3.34
C TYR A 131 7.81 0.66 4.81
N ALA A 132 7.03 1.26 5.70
CA ALA A 132 7.09 1.04 7.14
C ALA A 132 5.68 1.13 7.77
N ALA A 133 5.51 0.40 8.87
CA ALA A 133 4.37 0.53 9.75
C ALA A 133 4.47 1.83 10.53
N GLU A 134 3.39 2.58 10.54
CA GLU A 134 3.24 3.79 11.33
C GLU A 134 2.08 3.62 12.30
N ASP A 135 2.33 3.91 13.57
CA ASP A 135 1.30 3.92 14.62
C ASP A 135 0.18 4.88 14.25
N ILE A 136 -1.06 4.43 14.37
CA ILE A 136 -2.22 5.28 14.14
C ILE A 136 -2.51 6.02 15.42
N ASP A 137 -2.42 7.35 15.40
CA ASP A 137 -2.87 8.17 16.53
C ASP A 137 -4.41 8.25 16.53
N GLU A 138 -5.06 7.29 17.19
CA GLU A 138 -6.53 7.25 17.21
C GLU A 138 -7.13 8.44 17.98
N CYS A 139 -6.35 9.09 18.85
CA CYS A 139 -6.79 10.28 19.58
C CYS A 139 -6.90 11.53 18.68
N LYS A 140 -6.26 11.53 17.51
CA LYS A 140 -6.43 12.58 16.49
C LYS A 140 -7.57 12.30 15.51
N GLN A 141 -8.11 11.08 15.50
CA GLN A 141 -9.21 10.71 14.61
C GLN A 141 -10.57 11.01 15.23
N LEU A 142 -11.50 11.51 14.41
CA LEU A 142 -12.90 11.65 14.79
C LEU A 142 -13.64 10.36 14.39
N SER A 143 -14.41 9.81 15.33
CA SER A 143 -15.32 8.67 15.08
C SER A 143 -16.71 9.25 14.83
N ASP A 144 -17.19 9.23 13.59
CA ASP A 144 -18.50 9.78 13.19
C ASP A 144 -18.71 11.25 13.59
N GLY A 145 -17.64 12.05 13.51
CA GLY A 145 -17.66 13.47 13.87
C GLY A 145 -17.46 13.76 15.36
N GLU A 146 -17.38 12.74 16.21
CA GLU A 146 -17.19 12.88 17.66
C GLU A 146 -15.79 12.40 18.11
N PRO A 147 -15.26 12.95 19.22
CA PRO A 147 -14.05 12.44 19.84
C PRO A 147 -14.21 10.97 20.27
N LEU A 148 -13.15 10.19 20.06
CA LEU A 148 -13.13 8.76 20.34
C LEU A 148 -13.39 8.38 21.81
N CYS A 149 -12.97 9.24 22.74
CA CYS A 149 -13.11 9.07 24.19
C CYS A 149 -13.90 10.24 24.78
N SER A 150 -14.81 9.97 25.73
CA SER A 150 -15.65 11.04 26.32
C SER A 150 -14.87 12.04 27.18
N HIS A 151 -13.76 11.63 27.81
CA HIS A 151 -12.92 12.51 28.63
C HIS A 151 -11.48 12.58 28.12
N HIS A 152 -10.64 11.62 28.47
CA HIS A 152 -9.22 11.61 28.09
C HIS A 152 -8.94 10.46 27.14
N CYS A 153 -8.23 10.74 26.05
CA CYS A 153 -7.71 9.73 25.12
C CYS A 153 -6.19 9.61 25.31
N HIS A 154 -5.70 8.37 25.33
CA HIS A 154 -4.28 8.06 25.48
C HIS A 154 -3.87 7.18 24.31
N ASN A 155 -3.04 7.72 23.42
CA ASN A 155 -2.44 6.97 22.32
C ASN A 155 -1.21 6.19 22.81
N TYR A 156 -1.02 4.98 22.31
CA TYR A 156 0.19 4.20 22.49
C TYR A 156 0.50 3.39 21.24
N VAL A 157 1.72 2.88 21.14
CA VAL A 157 2.16 2.15 19.95
C VAL A 157 1.31 0.88 19.74
N GLY A 158 0.47 0.90 18.72
CA GLY A 158 -0.46 -0.17 18.33
C GLY A 158 -1.87 -0.05 18.91
N GLY A 159 -2.25 1.08 19.52
CA GLY A 159 -3.62 1.30 19.95
C GLY A 159 -3.84 2.49 20.88
N TYR A 160 -5.02 2.53 21.49
CA TYR A 160 -5.38 3.59 22.42
C TYR A 160 -6.20 3.06 23.61
N TYR A 161 -6.34 3.89 24.64
CA TYR A 161 -7.32 3.69 25.69
C TYR A 161 -7.91 5.02 26.18
N CYS A 162 -9.10 4.95 26.78
CA CYS A 162 -9.76 6.10 27.37
C CYS A 162 -9.63 6.10 28.90
N SER A 163 -9.55 7.28 29.51
CA SER A 163 -9.67 7.44 30.97
C SER A 163 -10.59 8.58 31.35
N CYS A 164 -11.01 8.61 32.62
CA CYS A 164 -12.00 9.55 33.15
C CYS A 164 -11.38 10.56 34.10
N ARG A 165 -11.99 11.75 34.17
CA ARG A 165 -11.72 12.75 35.21
C ARG A 165 -12.06 12.20 36.60
N VAL A 166 -11.47 12.81 37.63
CA VAL A 166 -11.76 12.47 39.03
C VAL A 166 -13.27 12.56 39.31
N GLY A 167 -13.81 11.56 40.00
CA GLY A 167 -15.24 11.46 40.30
C GLY A 167 -16.09 10.76 39.23
N TYR A 168 -15.48 10.25 38.16
CA TYR A 168 -16.15 9.45 37.13
C TYR A 168 -15.53 8.06 37.02
N THR A 169 -16.31 7.11 36.53
CA THR A 169 -15.91 5.74 36.25
C THR A 169 -15.99 5.44 34.76
N LEU A 170 -15.07 4.63 34.25
CA LEU A 170 -15.08 4.22 32.84
C LEU A 170 -16.16 3.16 32.62
N HIS A 171 -17.11 3.46 31.73
CA HIS A 171 -18.19 2.57 31.37
C HIS A 171 -17.67 1.30 30.67
N GLY A 172 -18.47 0.22 30.67
CA GLY A 172 -18.09 -1.07 30.06
C GLY A 172 -17.80 -1.01 28.55
N ASN A 173 -18.26 0.03 27.85
CA ASN A 173 -17.90 0.29 26.45
C ASN A 173 -16.48 0.84 26.25
N LYS A 174 -15.73 1.06 27.33
CA LYS A 174 -14.34 1.55 27.36
C LYS A 174 -14.11 2.93 26.74
N ARG A 175 -15.17 3.70 26.50
CA ARG A 175 -15.11 5.05 25.89
C ARG A 175 -15.80 6.12 26.73
N THR A 176 -16.95 5.78 27.31
CA THR A 176 -17.81 6.71 28.03
C THR A 176 -17.44 6.77 29.51
N CYS A 177 -17.56 7.96 30.11
CA CYS A 177 -17.36 8.18 31.53
C CYS A 177 -18.69 8.51 32.19
N THR A 178 -19.02 7.80 33.27
CA THR A 178 -20.25 7.97 34.05
C THR A 178 -19.92 8.36 35.48
N ALA A 179 -20.68 9.28 36.06
CA ALA A 179 -20.56 9.65 37.47
C ALA A 179 -21.09 8.52 38.38
#